data_AF-A0A0M9DPQ9-F1
#
_entry.id   AF-A0A0M9DPQ9-F1
#
_cell.length_a   1.000
_cell.length_b   1.000
_cell.length_c   1.000
_cell.angle_alpha   90.00
_cell.angle_beta   90.00
_cell.angle_gamma   90.00
#
_symmetry.space_group_name_H-M   'P 1'
#
loop_
_entity.id
_entity.type
_entity.pdbx_description
1 polymer ?
#
loop_
_entity_poly.entity_id
_entity_poly.type
_entity_poly.pdbx_seq_one_letter_code
_entity_poly.pdbx_strand_id
1 'polypeptide(L)'
;MSNALSHLVTEVASFIPENFKRTDLGTELSFEADYPLMESAVKISKDLLECEINKIPKETISKINDSINSIHSAFNHMLTFSVEKNSSNITQNRRNISNTLQSGYKDLFNTVLPIITYFKKLDELELQAKLNDIQKVYDDLILREQEVEQKIKEILDKATQASSQVGVAVYADLFKTEAENHDKSSKLWLNWLKGMILIIIGWGVGAFFINPENNDTSKIFQYTVSKIIITSGLFYALSLITKNYKAHVHNHIVNRHKHNSLKTFETFVKGAGDDVQTKNAVLLSATQSIFTAQPTGYSNQEADNDSVKIIEMLKTTPTGK
;
A
#
# COMPACT_ATOMS: atom_id res chain seq x y z
N MET A 1 -14.28 49.29 -12.96
CA MET A 1 -14.19 50.29 -14.06
C MET A 1 -15.44 51.15 -14.10
N SER A 2 -15.32 52.47 -14.16
CA SER A 2 -16.35 53.24 -14.89
C SER A 2 -16.32 52.68 -16.31
N ASN A 3 -17.41 52.06 -16.78
CA ASN A 3 -17.50 51.34 -18.06
C ASN A 3 -16.88 52.12 -19.26
N ALA A 4 -16.83 53.45 -19.16
CA ALA A 4 -16.25 54.34 -20.16
C ALA A 4 -14.74 54.15 -20.40
N LEU A 5 -13.90 53.97 -19.36
CA LEU A 5 -12.46 53.83 -19.54
C LEU A 5 -12.10 52.50 -20.21
N SER A 6 -12.76 51.41 -19.81
CA SER A 6 -12.57 50.10 -20.45
C SER A 6 -12.85 50.17 -21.94
N HIS A 7 -13.97 50.81 -22.29
CA HIS A 7 -14.42 50.93 -23.66
C HIS A 7 -13.40 51.69 -24.52
N LEU A 8 -12.97 52.86 -24.06
CA LEU A 8 -11.99 53.70 -24.76
C LEU A 8 -10.63 53.01 -24.93
N VAL A 9 -10.14 52.34 -23.88
CA VAL A 9 -8.87 51.58 -23.97
C VAL A 9 -9.01 50.42 -24.95
N THR A 10 -10.14 49.71 -24.94
CA THR A 10 -10.43 48.64 -25.90
C THR A 10 -10.51 49.15 -27.34
N GLU A 11 -11.15 50.30 -27.57
CA GLU A 11 -11.20 50.95 -28.89
C GLU A 11 -9.80 51.28 -29.37
N VAL A 12 -8.98 51.98 -28.57
CA VAL A 12 -7.58 52.29 -28.90
C VAL A 12 -6.75 51.02 -29.16
N ALA A 13 -6.93 49.96 -28.34
CA ALA A 13 -6.24 48.68 -28.49
C ALA A 13 -6.67 47.89 -29.74
N SER A 14 -7.84 48.20 -30.31
CA SER A 14 -8.39 47.55 -31.50
C SER A 14 -7.97 48.19 -32.82
N PHE A 15 -7.37 49.39 -32.80
CA PHE A 15 -6.88 50.02 -34.03
C PHE A 15 -5.75 49.21 -34.66
N ILE A 16 -5.82 49.06 -35.99
CA ILE A 16 -4.79 48.44 -36.81
C ILE A 16 -4.03 49.58 -37.51
N PRO A 17 -2.74 49.83 -37.20
CA PRO A 17 -1.96 50.92 -37.79
C PRO A 17 -1.91 50.92 -39.33
N GLU A 18 -2.04 49.74 -39.96
CA GLU A 18 -2.11 49.61 -41.42
C GLU A 18 -3.34 50.30 -42.04
N ASN A 19 -4.45 50.44 -41.29
CA ASN A 19 -5.67 51.10 -41.76
C ASN A 19 -5.50 52.62 -41.94
N PHE A 20 -4.40 53.19 -41.46
CA PHE A 20 -4.07 54.60 -41.64
C PHE A 20 -3.26 54.86 -42.93
N LYS A 21 -3.03 53.83 -43.78
CA LYS A 21 -2.40 53.96 -45.10
C LYS A 21 -3.36 54.59 -46.10
N ARG A 22 -3.12 55.86 -46.38
CA ARG A 22 -3.92 56.74 -47.23
C ARG A 22 -3.12 57.12 -48.47
N THR A 23 -3.20 56.32 -49.52
CA THR A 23 -2.48 56.56 -50.79
C THR A 23 -2.95 57.82 -51.53
N ASP A 24 -4.13 58.34 -51.15
CA ASP A 24 -4.77 59.55 -51.67
C ASP A 24 -4.11 60.86 -51.19
N LEU A 25 -3.37 60.84 -50.08
CA LEU A 25 -2.78 62.04 -49.47
C LEU A 25 -1.37 62.39 -49.98
N GLY A 26 -0.74 61.52 -50.77
CA GLY A 26 0.67 61.68 -51.16
C GLY A 26 1.65 61.48 -50.00
N THR A 27 2.96 61.54 -50.29
CA THR A 27 4.02 61.22 -49.32
C THR A 27 4.25 62.30 -48.26
N GLU A 28 3.93 63.56 -48.55
CA GLU A 28 4.20 64.69 -47.64
C GLU A 28 3.10 64.93 -46.60
N LEU A 29 1.86 64.52 -46.89
CA LEU A 29 0.68 64.71 -46.02
C LEU A 29 0.19 63.41 -45.39
N SER A 30 0.83 62.27 -45.66
CA SER A 30 0.52 61.00 -45.01
C SER A 30 1.00 60.96 -43.55
N PHE A 31 0.39 60.08 -42.77
CA PHE A 31 0.79 59.80 -41.38
C PHE A 31 1.73 58.58 -41.26
N GLU A 32 2.36 58.17 -42.36
CA GLU A 32 3.20 56.96 -42.40
C GLU A 32 4.39 57.05 -41.43
N ALA A 33 4.97 58.24 -41.27
CA ALA A 33 6.03 58.50 -40.30
C ALA A 33 5.61 58.29 -38.83
N ASP A 34 4.29 58.34 -38.54
CA ASP A 34 3.77 58.20 -37.18
C ASP A 34 3.43 56.74 -36.82
N TYR A 35 3.52 55.78 -37.76
CA TYR A 35 3.10 54.38 -37.54
C TYR A 35 3.80 53.64 -36.39
N PRO A 36 5.13 53.73 -36.20
CA PRO A 36 5.79 53.06 -35.08
C PRO A 36 5.24 53.53 -33.72
N LEU A 37 4.85 54.80 -33.65
CA LEU A 37 4.25 55.39 -32.46
C LEU A 37 2.80 54.91 -32.26
N MET A 38 2.03 54.72 -33.34
CA MET A 38 0.69 54.12 -33.29
C MET A 38 0.74 52.68 -32.77
N GLU A 39 1.65 51.85 -33.31
CA GLU A 39 1.86 50.48 -32.84
C GLU A 39 2.20 50.43 -31.35
N SER A 40 3.09 51.32 -30.92
CA SER A 40 3.49 51.43 -29.52
C SER A 40 2.32 51.84 -28.62
N ALA A 41 1.48 52.79 -29.06
CA ALA A 41 0.28 53.22 -28.34
C ALA A 41 -0.80 52.12 -28.25
N VAL A 42 -0.99 51.34 -29.31
CA VAL A 42 -1.89 50.17 -29.32
C VAL A 42 -1.37 49.10 -28.36
N LYS A 43 -0.07 48.79 -28.40
CA LYS A 43 0.55 47.76 -27.56
C LYS A 43 0.42 48.09 -26.07
N ILE A 44 0.79 49.30 -25.65
CA ILE A 44 0.69 49.68 -24.24
C ILE A 44 -0.76 49.73 -23.74
N SER A 45 -1.71 50.04 -24.63
CA SER A 45 -3.14 49.96 -24.32
C SER A 45 -3.61 48.51 -24.10
N LYS A 46 -3.06 47.54 -24.85
CA LYS A 46 -3.30 46.11 -24.62
C LYS A 46 -2.71 45.64 -23.28
N ASP A 47 -1.46 46.00 -23.00
CA ASP A 47 -0.81 45.64 -21.74
C ASP A 47 -1.56 46.24 -20.52
N LEU A 48 -2.20 47.40 -20.69
CA LEU A 48 -3.05 48.02 -19.67
C LEU A 48 -4.36 47.23 -19.41
N LEU A 49 -4.93 46.58 -20.42
CA LEU A 49 -6.13 45.74 -20.26
C LEU A 49 -5.86 44.49 -19.41
N GLU A 50 -4.62 44.02 -19.37
CA GLU A 50 -4.19 42.89 -18.54
C GLU A 50 -4.02 43.26 -17.06
N CYS A 51 -3.99 44.56 -16.73
CA CYS A 51 -3.80 45.03 -15.36
C CYS A 51 -5.12 45.12 -14.58
N GLU A 52 -5.08 44.81 -13.28
CA GLU A 52 -6.24 44.98 -12.38
C GLU A 52 -6.50 46.46 -12.04
N ILE A 53 -7.16 47.17 -12.95
CA ILE A 53 -7.41 48.63 -12.88
C ILE A 53 -8.11 49.06 -11.57
N ASN A 54 -8.86 48.17 -10.92
CA ASN A 54 -9.55 48.46 -9.66
C ASN A 54 -8.60 48.76 -8.48
N LYS A 55 -7.33 48.33 -8.57
CA LYS A 55 -6.30 48.58 -7.55
C LYS A 55 -5.50 49.87 -7.82
N ILE A 56 -5.80 50.60 -8.89
CA ILE A 56 -5.11 51.84 -9.27
C ILE A 56 -5.77 53.05 -8.58
N PRO A 57 -5.01 54.01 -8.03
CA PRO A 57 -5.57 55.25 -7.48
C PRO A 57 -6.42 56.01 -8.49
N LYS A 58 -7.55 56.57 -8.04
CA LYS A 58 -8.51 57.28 -8.91
C LYS A 58 -7.88 58.44 -9.70
N GLU A 59 -6.93 59.16 -9.12
CA GLU A 59 -6.21 60.24 -9.80
C GLU A 59 -5.37 59.73 -10.99
N THR A 60 -4.72 58.57 -10.81
CA THR A 60 -3.95 57.92 -11.87
C THR A 60 -4.86 57.40 -12.97
N ILE A 61 -6.03 56.86 -12.62
CA ILE A 61 -7.07 56.46 -13.58
C ILE A 61 -7.51 57.66 -14.43
N SER A 62 -7.70 58.84 -13.83
CA SER A 62 -8.03 60.06 -14.57
C SER A 62 -6.94 60.41 -15.59
N LYS A 63 -5.67 60.41 -15.18
CA LYS A 63 -4.53 60.70 -16.08
C LYS A 63 -4.42 59.71 -17.24
N ILE A 64 -4.67 58.43 -16.97
CA ILE A 64 -4.72 57.39 -18.01
C ILE A 64 -5.86 57.69 -18.99
N ASN A 65 -7.05 58.01 -18.48
CA ASN A 65 -8.20 58.35 -19.31
C ASN A 65 -7.92 59.56 -20.20
N ASP A 66 -7.31 60.61 -19.66
CA ASP A 66 -6.95 61.81 -20.42
C ASP A 66 -5.95 61.50 -21.54
N SER A 67 -4.94 60.67 -21.23
CA SER A 67 -3.92 60.24 -22.20
C SER A 67 -4.50 59.36 -23.31
N ILE A 68 -5.37 58.41 -22.95
CA ILE A 68 -6.08 57.52 -23.89
C ILE A 68 -7.03 58.32 -24.77
N ASN A 69 -7.76 59.29 -24.21
CA ASN A 69 -8.62 60.18 -24.99
C ASN A 69 -7.82 61.03 -25.98
N SER A 70 -6.64 61.52 -25.59
CA SER A 70 -5.74 62.25 -26.50
C SER A 70 -5.30 61.37 -27.68
N ILE A 71 -4.92 60.12 -27.42
CA ILE A 71 -4.54 59.15 -28.46
C ILE A 71 -5.73 58.81 -29.36
N HIS A 72 -6.89 58.51 -28.77
CA HIS A 72 -8.12 58.18 -29.51
C HIS A 72 -8.55 59.34 -30.42
N SER A 73 -8.52 60.57 -29.90
CA SER A 73 -8.80 61.78 -30.67
C SER A 73 -7.81 61.96 -31.83
N ALA A 74 -6.52 61.73 -31.59
CA ALA A 74 -5.52 61.78 -32.65
C ALA A 74 -5.79 60.75 -33.75
N PHE A 75 -6.07 59.48 -33.39
CA PHE A 75 -6.43 58.43 -34.35
C PHE A 75 -7.68 58.80 -35.17
N ASN A 76 -8.75 59.28 -34.54
CA ASN A 76 -9.95 59.67 -35.26
C ASN A 76 -9.72 60.85 -36.20
N HIS A 77 -8.92 61.84 -35.79
CA HIS A 77 -8.53 62.95 -36.67
C HIS A 77 -7.64 62.50 -37.83
N MET A 78 -6.75 61.52 -37.63
CA MET A 78 -5.95 60.93 -38.71
C MET A 78 -6.83 60.21 -39.74
N LEU A 79 -7.82 59.45 -39.29
CA LEU A 79 -8.77 58.76 -40.18
C LEU A 79 -9.63 59.73 -40.99
N THR A 80 -10.08 60.83 -40.37
CA THR A 80 -11.00 61.81 -40.99
C THR A 80 -10.29 62.98 -41.68
N PHE A 81 -8.95 63.01 -41.67
CA PHE A 81 -8.15 64.07 -42.29
C PHE A 81 -8.42 64.17 -43.80
N SER A 82 -8.72 65.37 -44.32
CA SER A 82 -8.83 65.60 -45.76
C SER A 82 -8.28 66.97 -46.17
N VAL A 83 -7.74 67.04 -47.38
CA VAL A 83 -7.16 68.26 -47.98
C VAL A 83 -8.24 69.35 -48.13
N GLU A 84 -9.45 68.96 -48.55
CA GLU A 84 -10.59 69.87 -48.75
C GLU A 84 -11.06 70.56 -47.46
N LYS A 85 -11.09 69.82 -46.34
CA LYS A 85 -11.55 70.34 -45.04
C LYS A 85 -10.51 71.22 -44.34
N ASN A 86 -9.26 71.24 -44.80
CA ASN A 86 -8.14 71.89 -44.12
C ASN A 86 -7.43 72.96 -44.97
N SER A 87 -8.06 73.38 -46.07
CA SER A 87 -7.47 74.12 -47.20
C SER A 87 -6.61 75.35 -46.88
N SER A 88 -6.78 76.00 -45.73
CA SER A 88 -5.99 77.17 -45.32
C SER A 88 -4.73 76.86 -44.51
N ASN A 89 -4.61 75.68 -43.85
CA ASN A 89 -3.52 75.37 -42.91
C ASN A 89 -3.19 73.85 -42.81
N ILE A 90 -3.24 73.14 -43.94
CA ILE A 90 -3.16 71.66 -44.02
C ILE A 90 -1.93 71.08 -43.28
N THR A 91 -0.73 71.60 -43.57
CA THR A 91 0.52 71.08 -42.99
C THR A 91 0.61 71.30 -41.48
N GLN A 92 0.12 72.45 -41.00
CA GLN A 92 0.09 72.75 -39.57
C GLN A 92 -0.91 71.85 -38.84
N ASN A 93 -2.09 71.62 -39.42
CA ASN A 93 -3.09 70.73 -38.85
C ASN A 93 -2.59 69.28 -38.78
N ARG A 94 -1.93 68.79 -39.84
CA ARG A 94 -1.30 67.45 -39.83
C ARG A 94 -0.25 67.34 -38.73
N ARG A 95 0.62 68.34 -38.58
CA ARG A 95 1.63 68.38 -37.52
C ARG A 95 1.01 68.39 -36.12
N ASN A 96 -0.06 69.16 -35.90
CA ASN A 96 -0.75 69.22 -34.62
C ASN A 96 -1.34 67.85 -34.23
N ILE A 97 -1.88 67.10 -35.19
CA ILE A 97 -2.41 65.75 -34.97
C ILE A 97 -1.29 64.78 -34.55
N SER A 98 -0.16 64.79 -35.25
CA SER A 98 1.03 63.99 -34.89
C SER A 98 1.58 64.35 -33.49
N ASN A 99 1.67 65.65 -33.17
CA ASN A 99 2.09 66.12 -31.85
C ASN A 99 1.11 65.68 -30.74
N THR A 100 -0.19 65.63 -31.03
CA THR A 100 -1.22 65.16 -30.08
C THR A 100 -1.06 63.67 -29.79
N LEU A 101 -0.78 62.86 -30.82
CA LEU A 101 -0.46 61.44 -30.65
C LEU A 101 0.82 61.25 -29.81
N GLN A 102 1.87 62.01 -30.12
CA GLN A 102 3.15 61.92 -29.42
C GLN A 102 3.05 62.30 -27.94
N SER A 103 2.33 63.38 -27.64
CA SER A 103 2.12 63.82 -26.26
C SER A 103 1.26 62.83 -25.48
N GLY A 104 0.13 62.39 -26.07
CA GLY A 104 -0.75 61.40 -25.46
C GLY A 104 -0.05 60.05 -25.19
N TYR A 105 0.76 59.57 -26.14
CA TYR A 105 1.56 58.36 -25.94
C TYR A 105 2.59 58.52 -24.82
N LYS A 106 3.33 59.64 -24.80
CA LYS A 106 4.36 59.90 -23.78
C LYS A 106 3.74 59.93 -22.38
N ASP A 107 2.60 60.59 -22.22
CA ASP A 107 1.92 60.71 -20.93
C ASP A 107 1.33 59.37 -20.48
N LEU A 108 0.76 58.61 -21.41
CA LEU A 108 0.31 57.24 -21.16
C LEU A 108 1.47 56.35 -20.72
N PHE A 109 2.58 56.37 -21.45
CA PHE A 109 3.76 55.56 -21.17
C PHE A 109 4.33 55.84 -19.78
N ASN A 110 4.54 57.11 -19.44
CA ASN A 110 5.08 57.50 -18.12
C ASN A 110 4.15 57.13 -16.97
N THR A 111 2.83 57.18 -17.20
CA THR A 111 1.83 56.87 -16.17
C THR A 111 1.68 55.36 -15.98
N VAL A 112 1.68 54.60 -17.06
CA VAL A 112 1.32 53.16 -17.06
C VAL A 112 2.53 52.26 -16.81
N LEU A 113 3.74 52.64 -17.21
CA LEU A 113 4.93 51.80 -17.07
C LEU A 113 5.17 51.30 -15.62
N PRO A 114 5.16 52.16 -14.57
CA PRO A 114 5.36 51.71 -13.20
C PRO A 114 4.25 50.76 -12.71
N ILE A 115 3.04 50.93 -13.24
CA ILE A 115 1.85 50.15 -12.88
C ILE A 115 1.98 48.73 -13.44
N ILE A 116 2.30 48.61 -14.73
CA ILE A 116 2.55 47.30 -15.38
C ILE A 116 3.69 46.57 -14.66
N THR A 117 4.78 47.25 -14.34
CA THR A 117 5.91 46.64 -13.62
C THR A 117 5.52 46.15 -12.22
N TYR A 118 4.68 46.91 -11.50
CA TYR A 118 4.19 46.52 -10.18
C TYR A 118 3.29 45.27 -10.24
N PHE A 119 2.32 45.23 -11.15
CA PHE A 119 1.41 44.08 -11.27
C PHE A 119 2.14 42.80 -11.71
N LYS A 120 3.06 42.89 -12.68
CA LYS A 120 3.89 41.74 -13.10
C LYS A 120 4.70 41.16 -11.94
N LYS A 121 5.22 42.00 -11.05
CA LYS A 121 5.97 41.56 -9.87
C LYS A 121 5.07 40.96 -8.79
N LEU A 122 3.82 41.43 -8.67
CA LEU A 122 2.84 40.89 -7.74
C LEU A 122 2.46 39.45 -8.12
N ASP A 123 2.19 39.22 -9.41
CA ASP A 123 1.83 37.89 -9.94
C ASP A 123 2.95 36.87 -9.73
N GLU A 124 4.21 37.28 -9.90
CA GLU A 124 5.38 36.42 -9.66
C GLU A 124 5.48 36.00 -8.19
N LEU A 125 5.23 36.93 -7.26
CA LEU A 125 5.26 36.66 -5.82
C LEU A 125 4.10 35.76 -5.36
N GLU A 126 2.89 35.99 -5.87
CA GLU A 126 1.73 35.14 -5.55
C GLU A 126 1.89 33.71 -6.09
N LEU A 127 2.48 33.55 -7.28
CA LEU A 127 2.77 32.25 -7.86
C LEU A 127 3.82 31.49 -7.02
N GLN A 128 4.90 32.15 -6.60
CA GLN A 128 5.91 31.54 -5.72
C GLN A 128 5.35 31.12 -4.37
N ALA A 129 4.47 31.94 -3.76
CA ALA A 129 3.81 31.58 -2.51
C ALA A 129 2.94 30.32 -2.66
N LYS A 130 2.14 30.23 -3.72
CA LYS A 130 1.32 29.04 -4.01
C LYS A 130 2.16 27.80 -4.28
N LEU A 131 3.28 27.92 -5.00
CA LEU A 131 4.20 26.81 -5.23
C LEU A 131 4.84 26.29 -3.93
N ASN A 132 5.23 27.20 -3.03
CA ASN A 132 5.77 26.83 -1.72
C ASN A 132 4.72 26.11 -0.85
N ASP A 133 3.45 26.53 -0.90
CA ASP A 133 2.37 25.84 -0.18
C ASP A 133 2.09 24.45 -0.76
N ILE A 134 2.11 24.31 -2.09
CA ILE A 134 2.01 22.99 -2.76
C ILE A 134 3.18 22.09 -2.36
N GLN A 135 4.41 22.61 -2.31
CA GLN A 135 5.59 21.86 -1.88
C GLN A 135 5.43 21.33 -0.44
N LYS A 136 4.96 22.17 0.49
CA LYS A 136 4.72 21.75 1.88
C LYS A 136 3.66 20.66 1.99
N VAL A 137 2.57 20.77 1.23
CA VAL A 137 1.53 19.73 1.20
C VAL A 137 2.10 18.43 0.63
N TYR A 138 2.92 18.52 -0.41
CA TYR A 138 3.59 17.36 -1.00
C TYR A 138 4.54 16.66 -0.01
N ASP A 139 5.34 17.43 0.74
CA ASP A 139 6.24 16.89 1.77
C ASP A 139 5.46 16.24 2.93
N ASP A 140 4.35 16.84 3.38
CA ASP A 140 3.46 16.23 4.40
C ASP A 140 2.82 14.92 3.90
N LEU A 141 2.45 14.87 2.61
CA LEU A 141 1.91 13.66 2.01
C LEU A 141 2.93 12.52 1.97
N ILE A 142 4.19 12.80 1.64
CA ILE A 142 5.27 11.79 1.65
C ILE A 142 5.49 11.25 3.07
N LEU A 143 5.50 12.12 4.09
CA LEU A 143 5.67 11.70 5.48
C LEU A 143 4.51 10.82 5.95
N ARG A 144 3.26 11.18 5.59
CA ARG A 144 2.09 10.35 5.89
C ARG A 144 2.12 9.01 5.16
N GLU A 145 2.57 8.99 3.91
CA GLU A 145 2.73 7.75 3.14
C GLU A 145 3.68 6.79 3.85
N GLN A 146 4.84 7.28 4.33
CA GLN A 146 5.80 6.48 5.09
C GLN A 146 5.22 5.96 6.41
N GLU A 147 4.50 6.80 7.17
CA GLU A 147 3.83 6.35 8.39
C GLU A 147 2.76 5.28 8.13
N VAL A 148 1.98 5.44 7.06
CA VAL A 148 0.94 4.48 6.67
C VAL A 148 1.58 3.16 6.26
N GLU A 149 2.67 3.19 5.48
CA GLU A 149 3.40 1.98 5.09
C GLU A 149 3.94 1.23 6.34
N GLN A 150 4.50 1.95 7.31
CA GLN A 150 4.99 1.36 8.54
C GLN A 150 3.85 0.73 9.37
N LYS A 151 2.73 1.43 9.52
CA LYS A 151 1.54 0.90 10.23
C LYS A 151 0.96 -0.33 9.54
N ILE A 152 0.94 -0.37 8.20
CA ILE A 152 0.49 -1.53 7.42
C ILE A 152 1.41 -2.73 7.67
N LYS A 153 2.74 -2.54 7.65
CA LYS A 153 3.71 -3.61 7.96
C LYS A 153 3.49 -4.16 9.37
N GLU A 154 3.33 -3.29 10.37
CA GLU A 154 3.07 -3.73 11.75
C GLU A 154 1.75 -4.50 11.90
N ILE A 155 0.68 -4.07 11.24
CA ILE A 155 -0.61 -4.76 11.27
C ILE A 155 -0.51 -6.12 10.57
N LEU A 156 0.15 -6.18 9.41
CA LEU A 156 0.37 -7.41 8.65
C LEU A 156 1.17 -8.43 9.46
N ASP A 157 2.24 -7.99 10.14
CA ASP A 157 3.04 -8.85 11.02
C ASP A 157 2.22 -9.36 12.19
N LYS A 158 1.47 -8.49 12.88
CA LYS A 158 0.59 -8.88 13.99
C LYS A 158 -0.50 -9.85 13.54
N ALA A 159 -1.11 -9.63 12.38
CA ALA A 159 -2.14 -10.51 11.82
C ALA A 159 -1.57 -11.89 11.43
N THR A 160 -0.38 -11.91 10.81
CA THR A 160 0.33 -13.14 10.43
C THR A 160 0.77 -13.93 11.66
N GLN A 161 1.29 -13.23 12.67
CA GLN A 161 1.70 -13.82 13.94
C GLN A 161 0.50 -14.38 14.71
N ALA A 162 -0.61 -13.64 14.79
CA ALA A 162 -1.84 -14.10 15.41
C ALA A 162 -2.41 -15.34 14.70
N SER A 163 -2.44 -15.32 13.36
CA SER A 163 -2.91 -16.47 12.56
C SER A 163 -2.03 -17.71 12.76
N SER A 164 -0.72 -17.52 12.85
CA SER A 164 0.24 -18.61 13.13
C SER A 164 0.10 -19.16 14.55
N GLN A 165 -0.10 -18.28 15.55
CA GLN A 165 -0.31 -18.66 16.95
C GLN A 165 -1.63 -19.44 17.13
N VAL A 166 -2.71 -19.00 16.49
CA VAL A 166 -4.01 -19.67 16.56
C VAL A 166 -3.93 -21.07 15.92
N GLY A 167 -3.28 -21.22 14.76
CA GLY A 167 -3.11 -22.53 14.12
C GLY A 167 -2.28 -23.51 14.96
N VAL A 168 -1.12 -23.07 15.46
CA VAL A 168 -0.23 -23.91 16.28
C VAL A 168 -0.89 -24.30 17.60
N ALA A 169 -1.61 -23.38 18.25
CA ALA A 169 -2.32 -23.65 19.50
C ALA A 169 -3.44 -24.68 19.32
N VAL A 170 -4.20 -24.60 18.22
CA VAL A 170 -5.28 -25.56 17.92
C VAL A 170 -4.72 -26.98 17.74
N TYR A 171 -3.65 -27.15 16.95
CA TYR A 171 -3.03 -28.47 16.79
C TYR A 171 -2.38 -28.97 18.09
N ALA A 172 -1.78 -28.08 18.88
CA ALA A 172 -1.23 -28.46 20.18
C ALA A 172 -2.33 -29.01 21.09
N ASP A 173 -3.51 -28.37 21.15
CA ASP A 173 -4.62 -28.82 21.98
C ASP A 173 -5.25 -30.13 21.46
N LEU A 174 -5.32 -30.32 20.14
CA LEU A 174 -5.75 -31.58 19.52
C LEU A 174 -4.83 -32.74 19.94
N PHE A 175 -3.51 -32.57 19.82
CA PHE A 175 -2.55 -33.61 20.24
C PHE A 175 -2.60 -33.88 21.74
N LYS A 176 -2.87 -32.86 22.57
CA LYS A 176 -3.07 -33.05 24.01
C LYS A 176 -4.30 -33.90 24.28
N THR A 177 -5.43 -33.58 23.64
CA THR A 177 -6.68 -34.33 23.78
C THR A 177 -6.49 -35.79 23.35
N GLU A 178 -5.82 -36.03 22.23
CA GLU A 178 -5.55 -37.38 21.76
C GLU A 178 -4.59 -38.15 22.68
N ALA A 179 -3.57 -37.47 23.22
CA ALA A 179 -2.70 -38.05 24.24
C ALA A 179 -3.49 -38.48 25.49
N GLU A 180 -4.42 -37.65 25.97
CA GLU A 180 -5.27 -37.96 27.13
C GLU A 180 -6.23 -39.12 26.84
N ASN A 181 -6.79 -39.20 25.63
CA ASN A 181 -7.65 -40.32 25.21
C ASN A 181 -6.88 -41.66 25.18
N HIS A 182 -5.66 -41.65 24.66
CA HIS A 182 -4.79 -42.82 24.69
C HIS A 182 -4.28 -43.16 26.09
N ASP A 183 -4.04 -42.18 26.97
CA ASP A 183 -3.73 -42.45 28.38
C ASP A 183 -4.90 -43.16 29.08
N LYS A 184 -6.12 -42.65 28.92
CA LYS A 184 -7.33 -43.29 29.46
C LYS A 184 -7.51 -44.72 28.93
N SER A 185 -7.38 -44.90 27.62
CA SER A 185 -7.45 -46.22 26.98
C SER A 185 -6.36 -47.16 27.49
N SER A 186 -5.13 -46.67 27.67
CA SER A 186 -4.03 -47.48 28.21
C SER A 186 -4.31 -47.98 29.62
N LYS A 187 -4.92 -47.14 30.47
CA LYS A 187 -5.34 -47.52 31.84
C LYS A 187 -6.43 -48.57 31.82
N LEU A 188 -7.38 -48.48 30.89
CA LEU A 188 -8.40 -49.52 30.69
C LEU A 188 -7.77 -50.85 30.27
N TRP A 189 -6.86 -50.84 29.29
CA TRP A 189 -6.14 -52.03 28.86
C TRP A 189 -5.24 -52.61 29.95
N LEU A 190 -4.65 -51.77 30.81
CA LEU A 190 -3.89 -52.22 31.97
C LEU A 190 -4.78 -52.97 32.99
N ASN A 191 -6.02 -52.51 33.19
CA ASN A 191 -6.97 -53.21 34.04
C ASN A 191 -7.39 -54.55 33.43
N TRP A 192 -7.63 -54.60 32.10
CA TRP A 192 -7.86 -55.87 31.39
C TRP A 192 -6.68 -56.83 31.50
N LEU A 193 -5.45 -56.32 31.43
CA LEU A 193 -4.24 -57.12 31.59
C LEU A 193 -4.16 -57.75 32.98
N LYS A 194 -4.40 -56.97 34.04
CA LYS A 194 -4.47 -57.47 35.43
C LYS A 194 -5.54 -58.56 35.57
N GLY A 195 -6.73 -58.34 35.01
CA GLY A 195 -7.82 -59.32 35.00
C GLY A 195 -7.45 -60.62 34.29
N MET A 196 -6.83 -60.52 33.11
CA MET A 196 -6.39 -61.70 32.34
C MET A 196 -5.34 -62.51 33.11
N ILE A 197 -4.40 -61.85 33.79
CA ILE A 197 -3.41 -62.54 34.63
C ILE A 197 -4.10 -63.33 35.75
N LEU A 198 -5.10 -62.73 36.43
CA LEU A 198 -5.87 -63.43 37.46
C LEU A 198 -6.64 -64.63 36.90
N ILE A 199 -7.21 -64.51 35.70
CA ILE A 199 -7.90 -65.62 35.00
C ILE A 199 -6.91 -66.76 34.69
N ILE A 200 -5.71 -66.45 34.20
CA ILE A 200 -4.67 -67.46 33.91
C ILE A 200 -4.24 -68.18 35.19
N ILE A 201 -4.02 -67.45 36.28
CA ILE A 201 -3.68 -68.05 37.59
C ILE A 201 -4.82 -68.93 38.08
N GLY A 202 -6.07 -68.44 38.04
CA GLY A 202 -7.26 -69.18 38.45
C GLY A 202 -7.47 -70.45 37.63
N TRP A 203 -7.30 -70.37 36.30
CA TRP A 203 -7.31 -71.53 35.42
C TRP A 203 -6.20 -72.53 35.77
N GLY A 204 -4.98 -72.05 36.00
CA GLY A 204 -3.85 -72.90 36.38
C GLY A 204 -4.10 -73.67 37.68
N VAL A 205 -4.64 -72.99 38.70
CA VAL A 205 -5.01 -73.61 39.98
C VAL A 205 -6.17 -74.60 39.80
N GLY A 206 -7.24 -74.22 39.10
CA GLY A 206 -8.37 -75.10 38.84
C GLY A 206 -7.97 -76.35 38.04
N ALA A 207 -7.19 -76.16 36.97
CA ALA A 207 -6.66 -77.25 36.16
C ALA A 207 -5.71 -78.17 36.95
N PHE A 208 -5.06 -77.69 38.02
CA PHE A 208 -4.24 -78.53 38.89
C PHE A 208 -5.08 -79.49 39.74
N PHE A 209 -6.24 -79.06 40.23
CA PHE A 209 -7.11 -79.89 41.09
C PHE A 209 -8.01 -80.86 40.30
N ILE A 210 -8.24 -80.63 39.01
CA ILE A 210 -9.07 -81.52 38.19
C ILE A 210 -8.20 -82.64 37.60
N ASN A 211 -8.43 -83.86 38.07
CA ASN A 211 -7.78 -85.10 37.60
C ASN A 211 -8.74 -85.93 36.73
N PRO A 212 -8.23 -86.69 35.75
CA PRO A 212 -9.06 -87.60 34.96
C PRO A 212 -9.62 -88.72 35.85
N GLU A 213 -10.93 -89.01 35.75
CA GLU A 213 -11.61 -90.05 36.55
C GLU A 213 -11.15 -91.48 36.24
N ASN A 214 -10.52 -91.71 35.07
CA ASN A 214 -10.14 -93.04 34.60
C ASN A 214 -8.67 -93.06 34.14
N ASN A 215 -7.95 -94.14 34.47
CA ASN A 215 -6.54 -94.36 34.10
C ASN A 215 -6.35 -94.80 32.62
N ASP A 216 -7.32 -94.54 31.75
CA ASP A 216 -7.22 -94.84 30.33
C ASP A 216 -6.26 -93.84 29.65
N THR A 217 -5.16 -94.36 29.10
CA THR A 217 -4.12 -93.58 28.42
C THR A 217 -4.70 -92.65 27.34
N SER A 218 -5.74 -93.08 26.62
CA SER A 218 -6.38 -92.27 25.57
C SER A 218 -7.08 -91.04 26.16
N LYS A 219 -7.81 -91.21 27.27
CA LYS A 219 -8.52 -90.13 27.96
C LYS A 219 -7.56 -89.15 28.64
N ILE A 220 -6.47 -89.65 29.22
CA ILE A 220 -5.40 -88.80 29.81
C ILE A 220 -4.75 -87.94 28.72
N PHE A 221 -4.49 -88.51 27.55
CA PHE A 221 -3.91 -87.78 26.42
C PHE A 221 -4.85 -86.67 25.92
N GLN A 222 -6.12 -86.98 25.64
CA GLN A 222 -7.11 -85.98 25.22
C GLN A 222 -7.27 -84.86 26.25
N TYR A 223 -7.29 -85.20 27.53
CA TYR A 223 -7.39 -84.25 28.64
C TYR A 223 -6.18 -83.31 28.71
N THR A 224 -4.97 -83.85 28.55
CA THR A 224 -3.72 -83.07 28.53
C THR A 224 -3.68 -82.12 27.33
N VAL A 225 -4.03 -82.61 26.14
CA VAL A 225 -4.09 -81.80 24.92
C VAL A 225 -5.11 -80.65 25.06
N SER A 226 -6.29 -80.92 25.62
CA SER A 226 -7.30 -79.88 25.86
C SER A 226 -6.78 -78.77 26.80
N LYS A 227 -6.11 -79.13 27.90
CA LYS A 227 -5.48 -78.15 28.81
C LYS A 227 -4.44 -77.29 28.10
N ILE A 228 -3.60 -77.88 27.26
CA ILE A 228 -2.58 -77.16 26.48
C ILE A 228 -3.25 -76.18 25.51
N ILE A 229 -4.30 -76.60 24.80
CA ILE A 229 -5.03 -75.74 23.86
C ILE A 229 -5.64 -74.53 24.58
N ILE A 230 -6.33 -74.75 25.71
CA ILE A 230 -6.94 -73.66 26.50
C ILE A 230 -5.86 -72.72 27.03
N THR A 231 -4.78 -73.26 27.59
CA THR A 231 -3.67 -72.47 28.14
C THR A 231 -2.99 -71.63 27.05
N SER A 232 -2.72 -72.22 25.88
CA SER A 232 -2.19 -71.51 24.72
C SER A 232 -3.11 -70.38 24.25
N GLY A 233 -4.43 -70.62 24.23
CA GLY A 233 -5.43 -69.59 23.90
C GLY A 233 -5.41 -68.42 24.88
N LEU A 234 -5.27 -68.69 26.19
CA LEU A 234 -5.15 -67.65 27.21
C LEU A 234 -3.87 -66.82 27.07
N PHE A 235 -2.73 -67.46 26.81
CA PHE A 235 -1.47 -66.75 26.55
C PHE A 235 -1.53 -65.92 25.26
N TYR A 236 -2.21 -66.40 24.23
CA TYR A 236 -2.44 -65.62 23.01
C TYR A 236 -3.30 -64.38 23.28
N ALA A 237 -4.40 -64.52 24.04
CA ALA A 237 -5.22 -63.39 24.46
C ALA A 237 -4.43 -62.38 25.31
N LEU A 238 -3.59 -62.86 26.24
CA LEU A 238 -2.68 -62.03 27.03
C LEU A 238 -1.71 -61.23 26.15
N SER A 239 -1.17 -61.87 25.10
CA SER A 239 -0.30 -61.21 24.13
C SER A 239 -1.00 -60.09 23.37
N LEU A 240 -2.26 -60.29 22.93
CA LEU A 240 -3.06 -59.25 22.26
C LEU A 240 -3.34 -58.06 23.18
N ILE A 241 -3.76 -58.32 24.42
CA ILE A 241 -4.00 -57.26 25.42
C ILE A 241 -2.72 -56.46 25.68
N THR A 242 -1.58 -57.15 25.82
CA THR A 242 -0.28 -56.52 26.03
C THR A 242 0.13 -55.64 24.84
N LYS A 243 -0.10 -56.12 23.60
CA LYS A 243 0.15 -55.33 22.39
C LYS A 243 -0.69 -54.06 22.34
N ASN A 244 -1.99 -54.15 22.62
CA ASN A 244 -2.88 -52.99 22.64
C ASN A 244 -2.50 -51.99 23.73
N TYR A 245 -2.16 -52.47 24.93
CA TYR A 245 -1.64 -51.60 26.00
C TYR A 245 -0.39 -50.84 25.55
N LYS A 246 0.62 -51.55 25.01
CA LYS A 246 1.86 -50.93 24.52
C LYS A 246 1.59 -49.90 23.42
N ALA A 247 0.70 -50.20 22.47
CA ALA A 247 0.32 -49.28 21.39
C ALA A 247 -0.30 -47.99 21.92
N HIS A 248 -1.23 -48.07 22.88
CA HIS A 248 -1.83 -46.88 23.48
C HIS A 248 -0.82 -46.05 24.29
N VAL A 249 0.09 -46.69 25.03
CA VAL A 249 1.15 -45.96 25.75
C VAL A 249 2.13 -45.29 24.77
N HIS A 250 2.50 -45.98 23.69
CA HIS A 250 3.31 -45.40 22.62
C HIS A 250 2.65 -44.14 22.04
N ASN A 251 1.39 -44.25 21.61
CA ASN A 251 0.68 -43.13 21.00
C ASN A 251 0.46 -41.98 21.98
N HIS A 252 0.22 -42.28 23.27
CA HIS A 252 0.18 -41.25 24.32
C HIS A 252 1.49 -40.46 24.38
N ILE A 253 2.64 -41.15 24.44
CA ILE A 253 3.96 -40.51 24.52
C ILE A 253 4.25 -39.68 23.28
N VAL A 254 3.98 -40.22 22.08
CA VAL A 254 4.20 -39.52 20.81
C VAL A 254 3.33 -38.26 20.72
N ASN A 255 2.04 -38.35 21.01
CA ASN A 255 1.15 -37.18 20.97
C ASN A 255 1.49 -36.16 22.06
N ARG A 256 1.90 -36.61 23.25
CA ARG A 256 2.37 -35.72 24.32
C ARG A 256 3.64 -34.98 23.93
N HIS A 257 4.57 -35.65 23.26
CA HIS A 257 5.77 -35.03 22.70
C HIS A 257 5.40 -33.98 21.65
N LYS A 258 4.54 -34.31 20.68
CA LYS A 258 4.06 -33.36 19.66
C LYS A 258 3.40 -32.12 20.27
N HIS A 259 2.56 -32.29 21.29
CA HIS A 259 1.97 -31.19 22.05
C HIS A 259 3.06 -30.29 22.67
N ASN A 260 4.02 -30.89 23.37
CA ASN A 260 5.10 -30.15 24.01
C ASN A 260 5.99 -29.42 22.99
N SER A 261 6.32 -30.06 21.86
CA SER A 261 7.11 -29.46 20.78
C SER A 261 6.40 -28.27 20.13
N LEU A 262 5.09 -28.34 19.90
CA LEU A 262 4.30 -27.22 19.37
C LEU A 262 4.23 -26.05 20.37
N LYS A 263 4.09 -26.35 21.68
CA LYS A 263 4.06 -25.33 22.73
C LYS A 263 5.41 -24.62 22.90
N THR A 264 6.52 -25.35 22.79
CA THR A 264 7.86 -24.76 22.87
C THR A 264 8.23 -24.05 21.57
N PHE A 265 7.78 -24.54 20.41
CA PHE A 265 7.98 -23.90 19.11
C PHE A 265 7.52 -22.44 19.11
N GLU A 266 6.33 -22.15 19.64
CA GLU A 266 5.85 -20.77 19.76
C GLU A 266 6.81 -19.89 20.57
N THR A 267 7.35 -20.42 21.66
CA THR A 267 8.31 -19.71 22.52
C THR A 267 9.63 -19.46 21.80
N PHE A 268 10.14 -20.45 21.06
CA PHE A 268 11.40 -20.32 20.32
C PHE A 268 11.28 -19.35 19.13
N VAL A 269 10.16 -19.37 18.40
CA VAL A 269 9.92 -18.43 17.29
C VAL A 269 9.80 -16.99 17.80
N LYS A 270 9.13 -16.77 18.94
CA LYS A 270 9.08 -15.45 19.59
C LYS A 270 10.45 -15.00 20.09
N GLY A 271 11.24 -15.91 20.66
CA GLY A 271 12.57 -15.62 21.20
C GLY A 271 13.63 -15.32 20.13
N ALA A 272 13.44 -15.78 18.90
CA ALA A 272 14.37 -15.55 17.79
C ALA A 272 14.37 -14.10 17.23
N GLY A 273 13.46 -13.23 17.69
CA GLY A 273 13.42 -11.82 17.28
C GLY A 273 13.21 -11.66 15.77
N ASP A 274 14.06 -10.89 15.09
CA ASP A 274 14.00 -10.67 13.63
C ASP A 274 15.06 -11.45 12.84
N ASP A 275 15.84 -12.30 13.50
CA ASP A 275 16.83 -13.12 12.81
C ASP A 275 16.17 -14.24 11.99
N VAL A 276 16.12 -14.02 10.69
CA VAL A 276 15.55 -14.95 9.70
C VAL A 276 16.29 -16.30 9.70
N GLN A 277 17.60 -16.32 9.95
CA GLN A 277 18.37 -17.57 9.98
C GLN A 277 17.99 -18.42 11.20
N THR A 278 17.93 -17.81 12.39
CA THR A 278 17.50 -18.51 13.61
C THR A 278 16.04 -18.95 13.52
N LYS A 279 15.13 -18.13 12.98
CA LYS A 279 13.73 -18.53 12.75
C LYS A 279 13.62 -19.76 11.84
N ASN A 280 14.36 -19.78 10.73
CA ASN A 280 14.33 -20.90 9.78
C ASN A 280 14.93 -22.18 10.40
N ALA A 281 16.00 -22.06 11.18
CA ALA A 281 16.59 -23.19 11.89
C ALA A 281 15.63 -23.77 12.95
N VAL A 282 14.95 -22.91 13.71
CA VAL A 282 13.92 -23.30 14.69
C VAL A 282 12.74 -23.98 14.00
N LEU A 283 12.27 -23.43 12.87
CA LEU A 283 11.17 -24.02 12.08
C LEU A 283 11.53 -25.42 11.57
N LEU A 284 12.73 -25.59 11.01
CA LEU A 284 13.18 -26.88 10.50
C LEU A 284 13.31 -27.91 11.64
N SER A 285 13.93 -27.51 12.75
CA SER A 285 14.10 -28.39 13.92
C SER A 285 12.75 -28.76 14.55
N ALA A 286 11.82 -27.82 14.67
CA ALA A 286 10.49 -28.07 15.20
C ALA A 286 9.67 -28.96 14.26
N THR A 287 9.71 -28.73 12.95
CA THR A 287 9.04 -29.57 11.95
C THR A 287 9.56 -31.00 12.03
N GLN A 288 10.87 -31.17 12.14
CA GLN A 288 11.47 -32.50 12.33
C GLN A 288 11.01 -33.14 13.65
N SER A 289 11.00 -32.40 14.76
CA SER A 289 10.54 -32.88 16.07
C SER A 289 9.06 -33.30 16.08
N ILE A 290 8.19 -32.58 15.36
CA ILE A 290 6.74 -32.80 15.35
C ILE A 290 6.34 -33.94 14.41
N PHE A 291 7.00 -34.08 13.26
CA PHE A 291 6.57 -35.00 12.20
C PHE A 291 7.44 -36.25 12.03
N THR A 292 8.59 -36.34 12.70
CA THR A 292 9.40 -37.58 12.67
C THR A 292 8.79 -38.65 13.57
N ALA A 293 8.73 -39.89 13.07
CA ALA A 293 8.32 -41.03 13.87
C ALA A 293 9.38 -41.29 14.96
N GLN A 294 9.03 -41.02 16.22
CA GLN A 294 9.95 -41.25 17.33
C GLN A 294 9.78 -42.67 17.88
N PRO A 295 10.86 -43.47 17.94
CA PRO A 295 10.80 -44.76 18.60
C PRO A 295 10.63 -44.51 20.10
N THR A 296 9.76 -45.30 20.74
CA THR A 296 9.61 -45.28 22.20
C THR A 296 9.92 -46.68 22.73
N GLY A 297 10.24 -46.81 24.02
CA GLY A 297 10.44 -48.13 24.65
C GLY A 297 9.22 -49.06 24.61
N TYR A 298 8.06 -48.59 24.12
CA TYR A 298 6.83 -49.37 23.93
C TYR A 298 6.59 -49.82 22.49
N SER A 299 7.42 -49.38 21.53
CA SER A 299 7.37 -49.82 20.12
C SER A 299 8.71 -50.42 19.72
N ASN A 300 8.70 -51.67 19.23
CA ASN A 300 9.88 -52.39 18.76
C ASN A 300 10.15 -52.18 17.26
N GLN A 301 9.41 -51.29 16.60
CA GLN A 301 9.71 -50.92 15.22
C GLN A 301 10.84 -49.88 15.25
N GLU A 302 12.01 -50.27 14.72
CA GLU A 302 13.05 -49.32 14.32
C GLU A 302 12.37 -48.20 13.52
N ALA A 303 12.66 -46.95 13.87
CA ALA A 303 12.00 -45.79 13.27
C ALA A 303 12.17 -45.86 11.75
N ASP A 304 11.10 -46.28 11.06
CA ASP A 304 11.14 -46.51 9.63
C ASP A 304 11.46 -45.18 8.94
N ASN A 305 12.39 -45.23 7.99
CA ASN A 305 13.09 -44.07 7.41
C ASN A 305 12.16 -43.14 6.57
N ASP A 306 10.85 -43.41 6.55
CA ASP A 306 9.84 -42.70 5.77
C ASP A 306 9.55 -41.28 6.28
N SER A 307 9.82 -40.97 7.55
CA SER A 307 9.75 -39.57 8.03
C SER A 307 10.77 -38.63 7.36
N VAL A 308 11.85 -39.15 6.79
CA VAL A 308 12.85 -38.35 6.07
C VAL A 308 12.32 -37.85 4.72
N LYS A 309 11.42 -38.59 4.06
CA LYS A 309 10.88 -38.24 2.72
C LYS A 309 9.99 -37.00 2.71
N ILE A 310 9.22 -36.76 3.79
CA ILE A 310 8.37 -35.54 3.89
C ILE A 310 9.23 -34.29 4.05
N ILE A 311 10.36 -34.42 4.76
CA ILE A 311 11.32 -33.33 5.00
C ILE A 311 12.09 -32.98 3.71
N GLU A 312 12.41 -33.97 2.88
CA GLU A 312 13.02 -33.75 1.57
C GLU A 312 12.08 -33.04 0.59
N MET A 313 10.78 -33.33 0.59
CA MET A 313 9.80 -32.63 -0.25
C MET A 313 9.61 -31.15 0.14
N LEU A 314 9.75 -30.81 1.42
CA LEU A 314 9.69 -29.42 1.87
C LEU A 314 10.96 -28.62 1.53
N LYS A 315 12.11 -29.30 1.40
CA LYS A 315 13.37 -28.68 0.95
C LYS A 315 13.45 -28.47 -0.56
N THR A 316 12.77 -29.28 -1.35
CA THR A 316 12.85 -29.25 -2.82
C THR A 316 11.85 -28.33 -3.50
N THR A 317 10.97 -27.65 -2.77
CA THR A 317 10.14 -26.58 -3.36
C THR A 317 11.01 -25.34 -3.54
N PRO A 318 11.42 -24.99 -4.78
CA PRO A 318 12.25 -23.82 -5.00
C PRO A 318 11.37 -22.59 -4.77
N THR A 319 11.87 -21.66 -3.97
CA THR A 319 11.45 -20.26 -3.97
C THR A 319 11.29 -19.78 -5.41
N GLY A 320 10.05 -19.44 -5.78
CA GLY A 320 9.71 -18.97 -7.13
C GLY A 320 10.55 -17.78 -7.55
N LYS A 321 10.96 -17.81 -8.81
CA LYS A 321 11.18 -16.61 -9.61
C LYS A 321 9.84 -15.97 -9.94
#